data_AF-A0AAT9GR38-F1
#
_entry.id   AF-A0AAT9GR38-F1
#
_cell.length_a   1.000
_cell.length_b   1.000
_cell.length_c   1.000
_cell.angle_alpha   90.00
_cell.angle_beta   90.00
_cell.angle_gamma   90.00
#
_symmetry.space_group_name_H-M   'P 1'
#
loop_
_entity.id
_entity.type
_entity.pdbx_description
1 polymer ?
#
loop_
_entity_poly.entity_id
_entity_poly.type
_entity_poly.pdbx_seq_one_letter_code
_entity_poly.pdbx_strand_id
1 'polypeptide(L)'
;MELDKLVLEIRKKGYNDKEKLMKDLNLLIKEIHNGLKSEIAKAKKANKNVSDIEKELNRILDSLKRLREEKQYQTIRNIKFVMDKRGSEAIELLKKLKQ
;
A
#
# COMPACT_ATOMS: atom_id res chain seq x y z
N MET A 1 -4.35 -12.62 -1.61
CA MET A 1 -5.22 -11.69 -0.86
C MET A 1 -5.68 -10.58 -1.81
N GLU A 2 -6.72 -9.81 -1.52
CA GLU A 2 -7.18 -8.71 -2.39
C GLU A 2 -6.05 -7.71 -2.70
N LEU A 3 -5.23 -7.38 -1.69
CA LEU A 3 -4.06 -6.54 -1.85
C LEU A 3 -3.00 -7.12 -2.82
N ASP A 4 -2.72 -8.43 -2.76
CA ASP A 4 -1.76 -9.07 -3.70
C ASP A 4 -2.22 -8.93 -5.15
N LYS A 5 -3.52 -9.17 -5.40
CA LYS A 5 -4.10 -9.07 -6.74
C LYS A 5 -3.98 -7.64 -7.25
N LEU A 6 -4.33 -6.66 -6.42
CA LEU A 6 -4.24 -5.25 -6.77
C LEU A 6 -2.81 -4.80 -7.10
N VAL A 7 -1.81 -5.20 -6.29
CA VAL A 7 -0.40 -4.87 -6.56
C VAL A 7 0.08 -5.51 -7.86
N LEU A 8 -0.29 -6.77 -8.13
CA LEU A 8 0.04 -7.43 -9.38
C LEU A 8 -0.63 -6.77 -10.60
N GLU A 9 -1.88 -6.34 -10.46
CA GLU A 9 -2.58 -5.58 -11.50
C GLU A 9 -1.89 -4.25 -11.78
N ILE A 10 -1.56 -3.47 -10.75
CA ILE A 10 -0.80 -2.22 -10.88
C ILE A 10 0.52 -2.48 -11.61
N ARG A 11 1.26 -3.54 -11.25
CA ARG A 11 2.53 -3.90 -11.88
C ARG A 11 2.38 -4.18 -13.38
N LYS A 12 1.35 -4.94 -13.76
CA LYS A 12 1.10 -5.34 -15.16
C LYS A 12 0.46 -4.23 -15.99
N LYS A 13 -0.33 -3.36 -15.39
CA LYS A 13 -1.12 -2.35 -16.09
C LYS A 13 -0.23 -1.29 -16.74
N GLY A 14 -0.51 -1.01 -18.01
CA GLY A 14 0.02 0.16 -18.71
C GLY A 14 -0.81 1.39 -18.35
N TYR A 15 -0.15 2.48 -17.99
CA TYR A 15 -0.81 3.76 -17.69
C TYR A 15 -0.44 4.78 -18.76
N ASN A 16 -1.44 5.22 -19.50
CA ASN A 16 -1.28 6.24 -20.54
C ASN A 16 -1.61 7.65 -20.00
N ASP A 17 -2.11 7.72 -18.77
CA ASP A 17 -2.56 8.95 -18.13
C ASP A 17 -2.39 8.83 -16.59
N LYS A 18 -2.17 9.97 -15.95
CA LYS A 18 -1.97 10.07 -14.50
C LYS A 18 -3.27 9.89 -13.72
N GLU A 19 -4.44 10.29 -14.22
CA GLU A 19 -5.71 10.12 -13.49
C GLU A 19 -6.05 8.66 -13.25
N LYS A 20 -5.88 7.81 -14.27
CA LYS A 20 -6.07 6.35 -14.13
C LYS A 20 -5.13 5.77 -13.06
N LEU A 21 -3.88 6.24 -13.05
CA LEU A 21 -2.89 5.84 -12.05
C LEU A 21 -3.26 6.32 -10.65
N MET A 22 -3.83 7.53 -10.52
CA MET A 22 -4.29 8.06 -9.24
C MET A 22 -5.52 7.32 -8.68
N LYS A 23 -6.42 6.84 -9.54
CA LYS A 23 -7.53 5.98 -9.12
C LYS A 23 -7.01 4.70 -8.47
N ASP A 24 -6.04 4.04 -9.12
CA ASP A 24 -5.43 2.83 -8.60
C ASP A 24 -4.57 3.11 -7.34
N LEU A 25 -3.91 4.26 -7.26
CA LEU A 25 -3.18 4.69 -6.06
C LEU A 25 -4.13 4.86 -4.87
N ASN A 26 -5.27 5.53 -5.06
CA ASN A 26 -6.26 5.71 -4.00
C ASN A 26 -6.85 4.37 -3.55
N LEU A 27 -7.10 3.46 -4.50
CA LEU A 27 -7.54 2.11 -4.18
C LEU A 27 -6.46 1.36 -3.37
N LEU A 28 -5.20 1.42 -3.79
CA LEU A 28 -4.08 0.81 -3.07
C LEU A 28 -3.96 1.32 -1.63
N ILE A 29 -4.02 2.63 -1.43
CA ILE A 29 -4.00 3.23 -0.08
C ILE A 29 -5.14 2.68 0.78
N LYS A 30 -6.35 2.60 0.22
CA LYS A 30 -7.53 2.10 0.93
C LYS A 30 -7.37 0.62 1.31
N GLU A 31 -6.93 -0.22 0.37
CA GLU A 31 -6.75 -1.65 0.60
C GLU A 31 -5.64 -1.95 1.61
N ILE A 32 -4.51 -1.24 1.53
CA ILE A 32 -3.43 -1.32 2.53
C ILE A 32 -3.97 -0.95 3.91
N HIS A 33 -4.63 0.20 4.02
CA HIS A 33 -5.15 0.68 5.30
C HIS A 33 -6.17 -0.30 5.89
N ASN A 34 -7.14 -0.76 5.11
CA ASN A 34 -8.19 -1.66 5.61
C ASN A 34 -7.66 -3.06 5.94
N GLY A 35 -6.86 -3.63 5.03
CA GLY A 35 -6.31 -4.97 5.19
C GLY A 35 -5.38 -5.08 6.41
N LEU A 36 -4.42 -4.16 6.54
CA LEU A 36 -3.48 -4.19 7.65
C LEU A 36 -4.11 -3.76 8.97
N LYS A 37 -4.99 -2.75 8.99
CA LYS A 37 -5.63 -2.31 10.25
C LYS A 37 -6.50 -3.40 10.87
N SER A 38 -7.21 -4.17 10.05
CA SER A 38 -8.00 -5.31 10.53
C SER A 38 -7.11 -6.38 11.18
N GLU A 39 -6.01 -6.76 10.54
CA GLU A 39 -5.08 -7.77 11.07
C GLU A 39 -4.30 -7.26 12.29
N ILE A 40 -3.90 -5.99 12.32
CA ILE A 40 -3.31 -5.34 13.51
C ILE A 40 -4.28 -5.40 14.69
N ALA A 41 -5.57 -5.11 14.48
CA ALA A 41 -6.56 -5.18 15.54
C ALA A 41 -6.72 -6.61 16.10
N LYS A 42 -6.69 -7.63 15.23
CA LYS A 42 -6.69 -9.04 15.65
C LYS A 42 -5.43 -9.40 16.43
N ALA A 43 -4.25 -9.00 15.95
CA ALA A 43 -2.98 -9.25 16.61
C ALA A 43 -2.91 -8.58 18.00
N LYS A 44 -3.43 -7.35 18.15
CA LYS A 44 -3.59 -6.68 19.44
C LYS A 44 -4.49 -7.46 20.40
N LYS A 45 -5.63 -7.95 19.93
CA LYS A 45 -6.53 -8.81 20.73
C LYS A 45 -5.86 -10.12 21.17
N ALA A 46 -4.93 -10.62 20.38
CA ALA A 46 -4.12 -11.80 20.70
C ALA A 46 -2.87 -11.46 21.54
N ASN A 47 -2.77 -10.25 22.11
CA ASN A 47 -1.62 -9.76 22.90
C ASN A 47 -0.26 -9.82 22.16
N LYS A 48 -0.26 -9.80 20.82
CA LYS A 48 0.98 -9.66 20.03
C LYS A 48 1.47 -8.22 20.06
N ASN A 49 2.77 -8.01 20.22
CA ASN A 49 3.37 -6.69 20.03
C ASN A 49 3.42 -6.34 18.54
N VAL A 50 2.71 -5.29 18.14
CA VAL A 50 2.61 -4.83 16.74
C VAL A 50 3.11 -3.41 16.53
N SER A 51 3.81 -2.83 17.52
CA SER A 51 4.25 -1.42 17.45
C SER A 51 5.09 -1.13 16.21
N ASP A 52 6.02 -2.03 15.87
CA ASP A 52 6.88 -1.84 14.70
C ASP A 52 6.14 -2.03 13.38
N ILE A 53 5.15 -2.93 13.35
CA ILE A 53 4.25 -3.11 12.20
C ILE A 53 3.40 -1.85 11.97
N GLU A 54 2.88 -1.23 13.03
CA GLU A 54 2.14 0.02 12.94
C GLU A 54 3.01 1.18 12.42
N LYS A 55 4.27 1.27 12.87
CA LYS A 55 5.22 2.27 12.36
C LYS A 55 5.51 2.05 10.88
N GLU A 56 5.76 0.82 10.45
CA GLU A 56 6.00 0.48 9.04
C GLU A 56 4.76 0.76 8.17
N LEU A 57 3.56 0.40 8.64
CA LEU A 57 2.29 0.72 7.97
C LEU A 57 2.14 2.23 7.76
N ASN A 58 2.37 3.03 8.81
CA ASN A 58 2.26 4.49 8.72
C ASN A 58 3.26 5.06 7.71
N ARG A 59 4.51 4.58 7.71
CA ARG A 59 5.52 4.99 6.72
C ARG A 59 5.08 4.68 5.28
N ILE A 60 4.50 3.51 5.04
CA ILE A 60 3.97 3.12 3.73
C ILE A 60 2.84 4.05 3.30
N LEU A 61 1.84 4.26 4.17
CA LEU A 61 0.69 5.11 3.88
C LEU A 61 1.09 6.56 3.64
N ASP A 62 2.01 7.10 4.44
CA ASP A 62 2.49 8.47 4.28
C ASP A 62 3.29 8.62 2.98
N SER A 63 4.11 7.63 2.62
CA SER A 63 4.82 7.62 1.33
C SER A 63 3.85 7.65 0.14
N LEU A 64 2.73 6.91 0.21
CA LEU A 64 1.73 6.87 -0.85
C LEU A 64 0.87 8.14 -0.90
N LYS A 65 0.54 8.73 0.26
CA LYS A 65 -0.17 10.02 0.35
C LYS A 65 0.67 11.16 -0.22
N ARG A 66 1.95 11.24 0.11
CA ARG A 66 2.88 12.23 -0.47
C ARG A 66 2.97 12.08 -1.98
N LEU A 67 3.06 10.84 -2.48
CA LEU A 67 3.06 10.57 -3.92
C LEU A 67 1.80 11.10 -4.62
N ARG A 68 0.63 11.00 -3.96
CA ARG A 68 -0.65 11.52 -4.45
C ARG A 68 -0.68 13.05 -4.46
N GLU A 69 -0.12 13.69 -3.44
CA GLU A 69 -0.05 15.16 -3.31
C GLU A 69 0.92 15.74 -4.34
N GLU A 70 2.08 15.12 -4.51
CA GLU A 70 3.15 15.58 -5.40
C GLU A 70 3.03 15.05 -6.84
N LYS A 71 1.93 14.37 -7.19
CA LYS A 71 1.73 13.67 -8.49
C LYS A 71 2.06 14.52 -9.73
N GLN A 72 1.90 15.84 -9.64
CA GLN A 72 2.19 16.76 -10.74
C GLN A 72 3.69 16.81 -11.08
N TYR A 73 4.55 16.69 -10.07
CA TYR A 73 6.02 16.69 -10.21
C TYR A 73 6.61 15.32 -10.51
N GLN A 74 5.78 14.27 -10.48
CA GLN A 74 6.22 12.88 -10.62
C GLN A 74 5.89 12.32 -12.01
N THR A 75 6.77 11.50 -12.58
CA THR A 75 6.47 10.78 -13.83
C THR A 75 5.54 9.60 -13.56
N ILE A 76 4.75 9.18 -14.56
CA ILE A 76 3.91 7.96 -14.47
C ILE A 76 4.77 6.75 -14.04
N ARG A 77 5.97 6.63 -14.62
CA ARG A 77 6.92 5.56 -14.29
C ARG A 77 7.32 5.61 -12.82
N ASN A 78 7.66 6.79 -12.28
CA ASN A 78 8.07 6.90 -10.88
C ASN A 78 6.90 6.60 -9.93
N ILE A 79 5.71 7.14 -10.22
CA ILE A 79 4.51 6.85 -9.43
C ILE A 79 4.23 5.35 -9.40
N LYS A 80 4.25 4.69 -10.57
CA LYS A 80 4.03 3.25 -10.68
C LYS A 80 5.07 2.44 -9.90
N PHE A 81 6.34 2.82 -9.99
CA PHE A 81 7.42 2.18 -9.25
C PHE A 81 7.22 2.28 -7.73
N VAL A 82 6.90 3.47 -7.22
CA VAL A 82 6.66 3.67 -5.79
C VAL A 82 5.42 2.89 -5.33
N MET A 83 4.34 2.88 -6.12
CA MET A 83 3.13 2.08 -5.84
C MET A 83 3.45 0.59 -5.73
N ASP A 84 4.20 0.03 -6.68
CA ASP A 84 4.59 -1.38 -6.68
C ASP A 84 5.46 -1.73 -5.45
N LYS A 85 6.46 -0.89 -5.16
CA LYS A 85 7.36 -1.06 -4.01
C LYS A 85 6.59 -1.02 -2.69
N ARG A 86 5.83 0.05 -2.45
CA ARG A 86 5.06 0.23 -1.20
C ARG A 86 3.93 -0.79 -1.05
N GLY A 87 3.31 -1.20 -2.15
CA GLY A 87 2.34 -2.29 -2.17
C GLY A 87 2.96 -3.63 -1.77
N SER A 88 4.17 -3.92 -2.28
CA SER A 88 4.91 -5.15 -1.92
C SER A 88 5.31 -5.16 -0.44
N GLU A 89 5.82 -4.05 0.08
CA GLU A 89 6.13 -3.90 1.52
C GLU A 89 4.88 -4.12 2.40
N ALA A 90 3.72 -3.60 1.99
CA ALA A 90 2.46 -3.79 2.70
C ALA A 90 2.00 -5.26 2.70
N ILE A 91 2.22 -5.99 1.60
CA ILE A 91 1.94 -7.43 1.51
C ILE A 91 2.84 -8.21 2.49
N GLU A 92 4.11 -7.86 2.60
CA GLU A 92 5.05 -8.49 3.53
C GLU A 92 4.62 -8.27 4.98
N LEU A 93 4.22 -7.04 5.34
CA LEU A 93 3.64 -6.75 6.64
C LEU A 93 2.39 -7.60 6.93
N LEU A 94 1.52 -7.75 5.93
CA LEU A 94 0.28 -8.51 6.09
C LEU A 94 0.56 -9.99 6.31
N LYS A 95 1.59 -10.54 5.66
CA LYS A 95 2.06 -11.92 5.90
C LYS A 95 2.62 -12.08 7.31
N LYS A 96 3.43 -11.14 7.79
CA LYS A 96 3.97 -11.16 9.17
C LYS A 96 2.86 -11.16 10.23
N LEU A 97 1.76 -10.44 10.00
CA LEU A 97 0.63 -10.40 10.94
C LEU A 97 -0.19 -11.69 11.00
N LYS A 98 -0.20 -12.46 9.91
CA LYS A 98 -0.98 -13.71 9.79
C LYS A 98 -0.23 -14.95 10.26
N GLN A 99 1.08 -14.84 10.50
CA GLN A 99 1.90 -15.84 11.20
C GLN A 99 1.66 -15.68 12.71
#